data_AF-A0A7W8DV04-F1
#
_entry.id   AF-A0A7W8DV04-F1
#
_cell.length_a   1.000
_cell.length_b   1.000
_cell.length_c   1.000
_cell.angle_alpha   90.00
_cell.angle_beta   90.00
_cell.angle_gamma   90.00
#
_symmetry.space_group_name_H-M   'P 1'
#
loop_
_entity.id
_entity.type
_entity.pdbx_description
1 polymer ?
#
loop_
_entity_poly.entity_id
_entity_poly.type
_entity_poly.pdbx_seq_one_letter_code
_entity_poly.pdbx_strand_id
1 'polypeptide(L)'
;MRQDPATLTARDGYVLERMLRDWSPLTPEWLALLERKLTAGRLPAESRIPADLATIDARVTFRCASGLTDTRTICLPGTYAPGGVFLPVTTFYGLALVGLREGEAMTFDRPEGIRDWVALEKVHFQAGTGASVPADVRPVFRLIAGGLDERAFDPANENGPGPGPGPSAA
;
A
#
# COMPACT_ATOMS: atom_id res chain seq x y z
N MET A 1 -16.70 -8.95 -18.16
CA MET A 1 -15.66 -8.29 -17.33
C MET A 1 -16.18 -8.22 -15.91
N ARG A 2 -15.64 -9.03 -15.00
CA ARG A 2 -15.97 -8.93 -13.58
C ARG A 2 -15.27 -7.66 -13.10
N GLN A 3 -16.03 -6.64 -12.71
CA GLN A 3 -15.43 -5.45 -12.11
C GLN A 3 -14.81 -5.92 -10.79
N ASP A 4 -13.50 -5.81 -10.66
CA ASP A 4 -12.84 -6.02 -9.36
C ASP A 4 -13.34 -4.90 -8.44
N PRO A 5 -13.94 -5.24 -7.28
CA PRO A 5 -14.50 -4.25 -6.40
C PRO A 5 -13.35 -3.48 -5.76
N ALA A 6 -13.08 -2.29 -6.27
CA ALA A 6 -12.16 -1.36 -5.64
C ALA A 6 -12.82 0.02 -5.63
N THR A 7 -12.86 0.65 -4.46
CA THR A 7 -13.37 2.00 -4.30
C THR A 7 -12.29 2.86 -3.69
N LEU A 8 -11.89 3.94 -4.36
CA LEU A 8 -10.86 4.85 -3.86
C LEU A 8 -11.47 6.07 -3.20
N THR A 9 -10.87 6.53 -2.11
CA THR A 9 -11.13 7.89 -1.61
C THR A 9 -10.59 8.92 -2.58
N ALA A 10 -11.06 10.18 -2.49
CA ALA A 10 -10.51 11.28 -3.28
C ALA A 10 -9.00 11.47 -3.02
N ARG A 11 -8.56 11.31 -1.77
CA ARG A 11 -7.14 11.39 -1.37
C ARG A 11 -6.32 10.29 -2.03
N ASP A 12 -6.76 9.03 -1.90
CA ASP A 12 -6.01 7.90 -2.43
C ASP A 12 -5.94 7.96 -3.95
N GLY A 13 -7.05 8.32 -4.61
CA GLY A 13 -7.09 8.55 -6.06
C GLY A 13 -6.08 9.61 -6.50
N TYR A 14 -6.02 10.76 -5.83
CA TYR A 14 -5.06 11.82 -6.12
C TYR A 14 -3.60 11.34 -5.97
N VAL A 15 -3.30 10.56 -4.92
CA VAL A 15 -1.97 9.97 -4.73
C VAL A 15 -1.60 9.05 -5.88
N LEU A 16 -2.49 8.13 -6.25
CA LEU A 16 -2.24 7.17 -7.33
C LEU A 16 -2.09 7.87 -8.70
N GLU A 17 -2.88 8.92 -8.97
CA GLU A 17 -2.74 9.74 -10.17
C GLU A 17 -1.42 10.49 -10.22
N ARG A 18 -0.95 10.99 -9.06
CA ARG A 18 0.35 11.62 -8.96
C ARG A 18 1.47 10.62 -9.19
N MET A 19 1.36 9.41 -8.64
CA MET A 19 2.31 8.32 -8.92
C MET A 19 2.36 7.98 -10.41
N LEU A 20 1.21 7.91 -11.09
CA LEU A 20 1.17 7.64 -12.53
C LEU A 20 1.90 8.71 -13.36
N ARG A 21 1.80 9.99 -12.97
CA ARG A 21 2.42 11.11 -13.69
C ARG A 21 3.89 11.30 -13.38
N ASP A 22 4.24 11.24 -12.09
CA ASP A 22 5.52 11.71 -11.59
C ASP A 22 6.56 10.58 -11.52
N TRP A 23 6.15 9.30 -11.52
CA TRP A 23 7.03 8.16 -11.27
C TRP A 23 7.15 7.26 -12.50
N SER A 24 8.38 6.83 -12.81
CA SER A 24 8.57 5.76 -13.78
C SER A 24 8.11 4.44 -13.14
N PRO A 25 7.12 3.73 -13.70
CA PRO A 25 6.61 2.49 -13.11
C PRO A 25 7.72 1.44 -13.06
N LEU A 26 7.77 0.67 -11.95
CA LEU A 26 8.79 -0.36 -11.75
C LEU A 26 8.74 -1.44 -12.83
N THR A 27 7.52 -1.85 -13.25
CA THR A 27 7.29 -2.81 -14.35
C THR A 27 5.97 -2.54 -15.09
N PRO A 28 5.78 -3.06 -16.32
CA PRO A 28 4.52 -2.94 -17.07
C PRO A 28 3.29 -3.52 -16.34
N GLU A 29 3.46 -4.62 -15.61
CA GLU A 29 2.39 -5.27 -14.85
C GLU A 29 1.97 -4.42 -13.65
N TRP A 30 2.93 -3.76 -13.01
CA TRP A 30 2.64 -2.82 -11.94
C TRP A 30 1.87 -1.60 -12.47
N LEU A 31 2.26 -1.08 -13.64
CA LEU A 31 1.53 0.00 -14.31
C LEU A 31 0.09 -0.41 -14.64
N ALA A 32 -0.10 -1.60 -15.21
CA ALA A 32 -1.44 -2.13 -15.51
C ALA A 32 -2.30 -2.27 -14.25
N LEU A 33 -1.72 -2.68 -13.12
CA LEU A 33 -2.40 -2.72 -11.83
C LEU A 33 -2.81 -1.32 -11.36
N LEU A 34 -1.93 -0.31 -11.50
CA LEU A 34 -2.19 1.07 -11.13
C LEU A 34 -3.34 1.67 -11.95
N GLU A 35 -3.29 1.52 -13.28
CA GLU A 35 -4.33 2.00 -14.19
C GLU A 35 -5.68 1.33 -13.90
N ARG A 36 -5.67 0.04 -13.59
CA ARG A 36 -6.87 -0.70 -13.17
C ARG A 36 -7.45 -0.13 -11.87
N LYS A 37 -6.61 0.21 -10.89
CA LYS A 37 -7.05 0.89 -9.65
C LYS A 37 -7.63 2.27 -9.94
N LEU A 38 -7.02 3.03 -10.84
CA LEU A 38 -7.49 4.36 -11.21
C LEU A 38 -8.82 4.35 -11.97
N THR A 39 -9.11 3.27 -12.69
CA THR A 39 -10.40 3.04 -13.38
C THR A 39 -11.51 2.61 -12.40
N ALA A 40 -11.15 2.25 -11.18
CA ALA A 40 -12.11 1.82 -10.16
C ALA A 40 -12.97 2.98 -9.63
N GLY A 41 -14.09 2.63 -8.99
CA GLY A 41 -15.04 3.61 -8.46
C GLY A 41 -14.39 4.59 -7.47
N ARG A 42 -14.86 5.84 -7.47
CA ARG A 42 -14.47 6.82 -6.44
C ARG A 42 -15.59 6.94 -5.42
N LEU A 43 -15.22 7.04 -4.14
CA LEU A 43 -16.15 7.48 -3.11
C LEU A 43 -16.56 8.94 -3.40
N PRO A 44 -17.86 9.27 -3.29
CA PRO A 44 -18.31 10.66 -3.35
C PRO A 44 -17.62 11.49 -2.26
N ALA A 45 -17.31 12.76 -2.55
CA ALA A 45 -16.51 13.61 -1.67
C ALA A 45 -17.15 13.82 -0.28
N GLU A 46 -18.47 13.88 -0.21
CA GLU A 46 -19.28 14.00 1.00
C GLU A 46 -19.52 12.69 1.74
N SER A 47 -19.09 11.55 1.19
CA SER A 47 -19.28 10.25 1.82
C SER A 47 -18.27 10.01 2.93
N ARG A 48 -18.75 9.55 4.09
CA ARG A 48 -17.89 9.03 5.14
C ARG A 48 -17.14 7.80 4.62
N ILE A 49 -15.84 7.75 4.88
CA ILE A 49 -15.01 6.59 4.51
C ILE A 49 -15.50 5.36 5.29
N PRO A 50 -15.85 4.24 4.63
CA PRO A 50 -16.29 3.02 5.29
C PRO A 50 -15.19 2.44 6.20
N ALA A 51 -15.58 1.94 7.38
CA ALA A 51 -14.66 1.41 8.39
C ALA A 51 -13.83 0.22 7.89
N ASP A 52 -14.41 -0.53 6.95
CA ASP A 52 -13.90 -1.76 6.35
C ASP A 52 -13.13 -1.53 5.04
N LEU A 53 -12.96 -0.28 4.60
CA LEU A 53 -12.22 0.07 3.38
C LEU A 53 -10.73 0.27 3.68
N ALA A 54 -9.87 -0.39 2.92
CA ALA A 54 -8.43 -0.17 2.97
C ALA A 54 -8.04 1.11 2.22
N THR A 55 -7.61 2.12 2.95
CA THR A 55 -7.06 3.38 2.41
C THR A 55 -5.55 3.43 2.58
N ILE A 56 -4.90 4.41 1.96
CA ILE A 56 -3.51 4.74 2.33
C ILE A 56 -3.50 5.16 3.81
N ASP A 57 -2.44 4.76 4.54
CA ASP A 57 -2.26 4.89 5.98
C ASP A 57 -3.14 3.97 6.83
N ALA A 58 -3.94 3.09 6.21
CA ALA A 58 -4.69 2.08 6.93
C ALA A 58 -3.80 0.92 7.40
N ARG A 59 -4.03 0.44 8.62
CA ARG A 59 -3.43 -0.80 9.14
C ARG A 59 -4.37 -1.96 8.83
N VAL A 60 -3.88 -2.92 8.06
CA VAL A 60 -4.69 -4.02 7.52
C VAL A 60 -4.07 -5.38 7.79
N THR A 61 -4.90 -6.38 8.00
CA THR A 61 -4.53 -7.80 7.90
C THR A 61 -4.94 -8.32 6.53
N PHE A 62 -4.03 -9.00 5.86
CA PHE A 62 -4.24 -9.52 4.51
C PHE A 62 -3.61 -10.89 4.37
N ARG A 63 -4.13 -11.67 3.43
CA ARG A 63 -3.62 -12.98 3.06
C ARG A 63 -3.18 -13.00 1.60
N CYS A 64 -1.98 -13.52 1.35
CA CYS A 64 -1.38 -13.59 0.04
C CYS A 64 -1.49 -14.99 -0.57
N ALA A 65 -1.13 -15.14 -1.85
CA ALA A 65 -1.14 -16.44 -2.53
C ALA A 65 -0.25 -17.51 -1.91
N SER A 66 0.81 -17.12 -1.18
CA SER A 66 1.63 -18.06 -0.40
C SER A 66 0.87 -18.72 0.76
N GLY A 67 -0.35 -18.25 1.07
CA GLY A 67 -1.12 -18.65 2.24
C GLY A 67 -0.72 -17.91 3.51
N LEU A 68 0.34 -17.10 3.47
CA LEU A 68 0.75 -16.29 4.60
C LEU A 68 -0.24 -15.15 4.84
N THR A 69 -0.53 -14.93 6.11
CA THR A 69 -1.33 -13.80 6.59
C THR A 69 -0.40 -12.84 7.32
N ASP A 70 -0.47 -11.56 6.99
CA ASP A 70 0.40 -10.53 7.57
C ASP A 70 -0.43 -9.27 7.92
N THR A 71 0.08 -8.46 8.84
CA THR A 71 -0.58 -7.22 9.29
C THR A 71 0.36 -6.03 9.15
N ARG A 72 0.06 -5.13 8.22
CA ARG A 72 0.89 -3.97 7.91
C ARG A 72 0.07 -2.70 7.68
N THR A 73 0.72 -1.56 7.80
CA THR A 73 0.17 -0.26 7.46
C THR A 73 0.52 0.09 6.02
N ILE A 74 -0.49 0.28 5.17
CA ILE A 74 -0.29 0.74 3.79
C ILE A 74 0.29 2.16 3.86
N CYS A 75 1.42 2.41 3.22
CA CYS A 75 2.10 3.69 3.35
C CYS A 75 2.52 4.28 2.00
N LEU A 76 2.73 5.60 2.00
CA LEU A 76 3.34 6.31 0.89
C LEU A 76 4.81 5.89 0.67
N PRO A 77 5.36 6.14 -0.52
CA PRO A 77 6.78 5.94 -0.77
C PRO A 77 7.65 6.75 0.21
N GLY A 78 8.83 6.23 0.57
CA GLY A 78 9.79 6.91 1.45
C GLY A 78 9.58 6.70 2.96
N THR A 79 8.51 6.02 3.38
CA THR A 79 8.27 5.64 4.80
C THR A 79 8.67 4.17 5.07
N TYR A 80 9.41 3.54 4.15
CA TYR A 80 9.73 2.12 4.21
C TYR A 80 10.94 1.82 5.09
N ALA A 81 10.79 0.83 5.97
CA ALA A 81 11.89 0.11 6.60
C ALA A 81 11.70 -1.40 6.31
N PRO A 82 12.71 -2.11 5.75
CA PRO A 82 12.61 -3.54 5.48
C PRO A 82 12.22 -4.38 6.70
N GLY A 83 11.27 -5.32 6.52
CA GLY A 83 10.73 -6.13 7.62
C GLY A 83 9.86 -5.36 8.62
N GLY A 84 9.56 -4.09 8.34
CA GLY A 84 8.80 -3.21 9.21
C GLY A 84 7.29 -3.42 9.13
N VAL A 85 6.59 -2.68 9.98
CA VAL A 85 5.12 -2.63 10.07
C VAL A 85 4.45 -1.95 8.88
N PHE A 86 5.19 -1.63 7.80
CA PHE A 86 4.75 -0.83 6.68
C PHE A 86 4.74 -1.63 5.37
N LEU A 87 3.76 -1.35 4.54
CA LEU A 87 3.58 -1.93 3.21
C LEU A 87 3.45 -0.77 2.20
N PRO A 88 4.54 -0.40 1.51
CA PRO A 88 4.50 0.71 0.57
C PRO A 88 3.51 0.46 -0.57
N VAL A 89 2.75 1.49 -0.95
CA VAL A 89 1.85 1.47 -2.11
C VAL A 89 2.58 1.26 -3.45
N THR A 90 3.91 1.35 -3.45
CA THR A 90 4.78 1.00 -4.60
C THR A 90 5.02 -0.50 -4.76
N THR A 91 4.67 -1.32 -3.77
CA THR A 91 4.67 -2.79 -3.91
C THR A 91 3.40 -3.28 -4.59
N PHE A 92 3.41 -4.49 -5.15
CA PHE A 92 2.21 -5.07 -5.75
C PHE A 92 1.11 -5.28 -4.70
N TYR A 93 1.44 -5.88 -3.54
CA TYR A 93 0.45 -6.06 -2.47
C TYR A 93 -0.05 -4.72 -1.91
N GLY A 94 0.83 -3.75 -1.69
CA GLY A 94 0.43 -2.42 -1.20
C GLY A 94 -0.55 -1.73 -2.14
N LEU A 95 -0.27 -1.74 -3.44
CA LEU A 95 -1.18 -1.18 -4.45
C LEU A 95 -2.48 -1.98 -4.56
N ALA A 96 -2.41 -3.31 -4.58
CA ALA A 96 -3.56 -4.19 -4.76
C ALA A 96 -4.57 -4.09 -3.59
N LEU A 97 -4.10 -3.83 -2.37
CA LEU A 97 -4.97 -3.69 -1.20
C LEU A 97 -5.76 -2.38 -1.18
N VAL A 98 -5.22 -1.30 -1.75
CA VAL A 98 -5.87 0.02 -1.71
C VAL A 98 -7.24 -0.05 -2.41
N GLY A 99 -8.27 0.39 -1.69
CA GLY A 99 -9.65 0.43 -2.14
C GLY A 99 -10.42 -0.88 -2.02
N LEU A 100 -9.81 -1.96 -1.52
CA LEU A 100 -10.56 -3.18 -1.18
C LEU A 100 -11.32 -3.00 0.14
N ARG A 101 -12.44 -3.72 0.29
CA ARG A 101 -13.17 -3.88 1.55
C ARG A 101 -12.85 -5.21 2.21
N GLU A 102 -13.08 -5.32 3.52
CA GLU A 102 -12.92 -6.58 4.25
C GLU A 102 -13.68 -7.74 3.55
N GLY A 103 -12.98 -8.85 3.34
CA GLY A 103 -13.49 -10.02 2.61
C GLY A 103 -13.30 -9.96 1.09
N GLU A 104 -12.90 -8.81 0.52
CA GLU A 104 -12.61 -8.69 -0.90
C GLU A 104 -11.18 -9.16 -1.22
N ALA A 105 -11.00 -9.62 -2.44
CA ALA A 105 -9.71 -10.07 -2.96
C ALA A 105 -9.48 -9.54 -4.37
N MET A 106 -8.21 -9.41 -4.73
CA MET A 106 -7.80 -8.94 -6.04
C MET A 106 -6.69 -9.84 -6.59
N THR A 107 -6.83 -10.20 -7.86
CA THR A 107 -5.77 -10.90 -8.61
C THR A 107 -5.00 -9.91 -9.47
N PHE A 108 -3.70 -10.06 -9.61
CA PHE A 108 -2.88 -9.20 -10.45
C PHE A 108 -1.73 -10.00 -11.05
N ASP A 109 -1.20 -9.48 -12.16
CA ASP A 109 -0.06 -10.08 -12.83
C ASP A 109 1.23 -9.50 -12.24
N ARG A 110 2.25 -10.33 -12.19
CA ARG A 110 3.63 -10.01 -11.81
C ARG A 110 4.54 -10.23 -13.01
N PRO A 111 5.78 -9.71 -12.97
CA PRO A 111 6.80 -10.05 -13.93
C PRO A 111 6.93 -11.57 -14.11
N GLU A 112 7.45 -11.97 -15.27
CA GLU A 112 7.65 -13.38 -15.64
C GLU A 112 6.34 -14.18 -15.83
N GLY A 113 5.21 -13.48 -16.01
CA GLY A 113 3.91 -14.10 -16.30
C GLY A 113 3.28 -14.79 -15.08
N ILE A 114 3.77 -14.48 -13.88
CA ILE A 114 3.24 -15.01 -12.63
C ILE A 114 1.93 -14.29 -12.31
N ARG A 115 0.88 -15.06 -12.04
CA ARG A 115 -0.39 -14.51 -11.52
C ARG A 115 -0.43 -14.65 -10.01
N ASP A 116 -0.71 -13.57 -9.31
CA ASP A 116 -0.76 -13.51 -7.86
C ASP A 116 -2.11 -12.95 -7.38
N TRP A 117 -2.38 -13.04 -6.08
CA TRP A 117 -3.58 -12.51 -5.45
C TRP A 117 -3.34 -12.09 -4.00
N VAL A 118 -4.18 -11.16 -3.55
CA VAL A 118 -4.26 -10.75 -2.16
C VAL A 118 -5.72 -10.60 -1.73
N ALA A 119 -6.03 -11.03 -0.51
CA ALA A 119 -7.32 -10.83 0.12
C ALA A 119 -7.18 -9.93 1.34
N LEU A 120 -8.06 -8.94 1.47
CA LEU A 120 -8.16 -8.10 2.65
C LEU A 120 -9.01 -8.82 3.70
N GLU A 121 -8.41 -9.19 4.82
CA GLU A 121 -9.12 -9.90 5.90
C GLU A 121 -9.69 -8.93 6.92
N LYS A 122 -8.91 -7.91 7.30
CA LYS A 122 -9.32 -6.94 8.32
C LYS A 122 -8.72 -5.55 8.10
N VAL A 123 -9.49 -4.51 8.39
CA VAL A 123 -9.01 -3.13 8.56
C VAL A 123 -9.03 -2.80 10.06
N HIS A 124 -7.86 -2.64 10.65
CA HIS A 124 -7.70 -2.35 12.09
C HIS A 124 -7.81 -0.85 12.41
N PHE A 125 -7.29 -0.03 11.51
CA PHE A 125 -7.23 1.42 11.68
C PHE A 125 -7.16 2.09 10.31
N GLN A 126 -7.79 3.26 10.17
CA GLN A 126 -7.63 4.13 9.00
C GLN A 126 -7.49 5.58 9.44
N ALA A 127 -6.60 6.33 8.79
CA ALA A 127 -6.46 7.75 9.03
C ALA A 127 -7.65 8.49 8.37
N GLY A 128 -8.43 9.25 9.14
CA GLY A 128 -9.57 10.03 8.64
C GLY A 128 -10.95 9.58 9.13
N THR A 129 -11.10 8.36 9.65
CA THR A 129 -12.18 8.09 10.60
C THR A 129 -11.78 8.78 11.89
N GLY A 130 -12.53 9.80 12.32
CA GLY A 130 -12.23 10.61 13.51
C GLY A 130 -12.06 9.80 14.78
N ALA A 131 -10.89 9.19 14.96
CA ALA A 131 -10.33 8.94 16.26
C ALA A 131 -10.02 10.34 16.80
N SER A 132 -10.93 10.84 17.65
CA SER A 132 -10.60 11.86 18.62
C SER A 132 -9.37 11.35 19.37
N VAL A 133 -8.19 11.77 18.93
CA VAL A 133 -7.02 11.83 19.80
C VAL A 133 -7.47 12.68 20.99
N PRO A 134 -7.44 12.19 22.25
CA PRO A 134 -7.64 13.08 23.37
C PRO A 134 -6.64 14.22 23.21
N ALA A 135 -7.14 15.46 23.22
CA ALA A 135 -6.41 16.68 22.87
C ALA A 135 -5.20 17.00 23.80
N ASP A 136 -4.82 16.07 24.66
CA ASP A 136 -3.83 16.22 25.72
C ASP A 136 -2.48 15.54 25.43
N VAL A 137 -2.38 14.74 24.36
CA VAL A 137 -1.07 14.23 23.90
C VAL A 137 -0.58 15.13 22.78
N ARG A 138 0.17 16.19 23.11
CA ARG A 138 0.98 16.91 22.12
C ARG A 138 2.19 16.04 21.78
N PRO A 139 2.25 15.40 20.59
CA PRO A 139 3.47 14.72 20.21
C PRO A 139 4.54 15.78 19.90
N VAL A 140 5.61 15.79 20.69
CA VAL A 140 6.77 16.66 20.44
C VAL A 140 7.61 15.99 19.35
N PHE A 141 7.26 16.21 18.09
CA PHE A 141 8.14 15.83 16.99
C PHE A 141 9.21 16.91 16.84
N ARG A 142 10.49 16.51 16.95
CA ARG A 142 11.63 17.36 16.60
C ARG A 142 11.99 17.08 15.14
N LEU A 143 11.72 18.04 14.26
CA LEU A 143 12.17 18.01 12.87
C LEU A 143 13.71 18.11 12.84
N ILE A 144 14.37 17.06 12.38
CA ILE A 144 15.81 17.10 12.06
C ILE A 144 15.92 17.30 10.54
N ALA A 145 16.36 18.49 10.12
CA ALA A 145 16.64 18.75 8.71
C ALA A 145 18.03 18.17 8.36
N GLY A 146 18.09 17.20 7.46
CA GLY A 146 19.38 16.68 6.99
C GLY A 146 19.37 15.33 6.24
N GLY A 147 18.34 15.02 5.46
CA GLY A 147 18.24 13.70 4.80
C GLY A 147 17.59 13.68 3.42
N LEU A 148 17.63 14.79 2.69
CA LEU A 148 17.25 14.83 1.26
C LEU A 148 18.48 14.55 0.39
N ASP A 149 19.22 13.48 0.69
CA ASP A 149 20.11 12.91 -0.31
C ASP A 149 19.24 12.01 -1.19
N GLU A 150 19.27 12.27 -2.50
CA GLU A 150 18.54 11.57 -3.54
C GLU A 150 18.99 10.10 -3.60
N ARG A 151 18.53 9.30 -2.64
CA ARG A 151 18.74 7.86 -2.67
C ARG A 151 17.81 7.33 -3.75
N ALA A 152 18.40 6.92 -4.87
CA ALA A 152 17.71 6.14 -5.88
C ALA A 152 16.92 5.03 -5.17
N PHE A 153 15.61 5.02 -5.43
CA PHE A 153 14.67 4.14 -4.75
C PHE A 153 14.98 2.69 -5.13
N ASP A 154 15.33 1.87 -4.13
CA ASP A 154 15.41 0.42 -4.29
C ASP A 154 14.01 -0.16 -4.02
N PRO A 155 13.40 -0.91 -4.96
CA PRO A 155 12.08 -1.47 -4.77
C PRO A 155 12.05 -2.36 -3.53
N ALA A 156 11.14 -2.05 -2.61
CA ALA A 156 10.92 -2.84 -1.41
C ALA A 156 10.56 -4.28 -1.78
N ASN A 157 11.40 -5.25 -1.42
CA ASN A 157 11.03 -6.66 -1.52
C ASN A 157 9.89 -6.96 -0.54
N GLU A 158 8.69 -7.19 -1.08
CA GLU A 158 7.50 -7.54 -0.31
C GLU A 158 7.60 -8.96 0.30
N ASN A 159 8.55 -9.79 -0.14
CA ASN A 159 8.83 -11.11 0.42
C ASN A 159 9.72 -11.08 1.68
N GLY A 160 9.98 -9.90 2.26
CA GLY A 160 10.97 -9.75 3.34
C GLY A 160 12.40 -9.76 2.80
N PRO A 161 13.45 -9.67 3.64
CA PRO A 161 14.81 -9.88 3.15
C PRO A 161 14.88 -11.28 2.53
N GLY A 162 15.17 -11.35 1.22
CA GLY A 162 15.51 -12.62 0.59
C GLY A 162 16.75 -13.23 1.27
N PRO A 163 17.04 -14.51 1.03
CA PRO A 163 18.31 -15.10 1.46
C PRO A 163 19.42 -14.38 0.70
N GLY A 164 19.91 -13.27 1.26
CA GLY A 164 21.16 -12.67 0.81
C GLY A 164 22.27 -13.71 0.97
N PRO A 165 23.30 -13.68 0.11
CA PRO A 165 24.47 -14.49 0.36
C PRO A 165 24.98 -14.14 1.76
N GLY A 166 25.01 -15.13 2.65
CA GLY A 166 25.64 -14.98 3.95
C GLY A 166 27.08 -14.48 3.76
N PRO A 167 27.66 -13.78 4.75
CA PRO A 167 29.01 -13.24 4.62
C PRO A 167 29.96 -14.40 4.29
N SER A 168 30.48 -14.43 3.06
CA SER A 168 31.61 -15.30 2.72
C SER A 168 32.78 -14.83 3.56
N ALA A 169 33.19 -15.70 4.48
CA ALA A 169 34.45 -15.58 5.19
C ALA A 169 35.60 -15.49 4.16
N ALA A 170 36.39 -14.43 4.27
CA ALA A 170 37.77 -14.36 3.82
C ALA A 170 38.52 -13.40 4.74
#